data_AF-A0A0F7M3G7-F1
#
_entry.id   AF-A0A0F7M3G7-F1
#
_cell.length_a   1.000
_cell.length_b   1.000
_cell.length_c   1.000
_cell.angle_alpha   90.00
_cell.angle_beta   90.00
_cell.angle_gamma   90.00
#
_symmetry.space_group_name_H-M   'P 1'
#
loop_
_entity.id
_entity.type
_entity.pdbx_description
1 polymer ?
#
loop_
_entity_poly.entity_id
_entity_poly.type
_entity_poly.pdbx_seq_one_letter_code
_entity_poly.pdbx_strand_id
1 'polypeptide(L)'
;MRIQIAKERNCGLLTAYQINDDGSILSRPHGLAILMPKRTNGVATVGSVWEVQGELSHESYKKDNFQVIEDRIKVKKAKFIRPSGELLARWIAKNIEGCGDVKARRVVRALPNINEIVTKRDVEALRRVSGVSDTIIERLIEKWPSDGLYSTIEWLQTSNLPIGLADRLIRIYGEDTVSTLEGDPFLLLAFGISIKKVDLLVTTLGITVPAKGSFAGEGEMTPEG
;
A
#
# COMPACT_ATOMS: atom_id res chain seq x y z
N MET A 1 11.79 10.09 10.42
CA MET A 1 10.59 9.78 11.25
C MET A 1 9.51 9.22 10.36
N ARG A 2 8.66 8.31 10.87
CA ARG A 2 7.49 7.79 10.16
C ARG A 2 6.26 8.59 10.55
N ILE A 3 5.47 9.00 9.57
CA ILE A 3 4.27 9.82 9.76
C ILE A 3 3.08 9.27 8.98
N GLN A 4 1.88 9.48 9.50
CA GLN A 4 0.63 9.29 8.76
C GLN A 4 -0.05 10.65 8.55
N ILE A 5 -0.39 10.98 7.31
CA ILE A 5 -1.10 12.23 7.00
C ILE A 5 -2.51 12.14 7.57
N ALA A 6 -2.88 13.09 8.42
CA ALA A 6 -4.17 13.12 9.11
C ALA A 6 -5.15 14.08 8.44
N LYS A 7 -4.65 15.23 7.95
CA LYS A 7 -5.50 16.28 7.36
C LYS A 7 -4.69 17.18 6.43
N GLU A 8 -5.30 17.61 5.34
CA GLU A 8 -4.79 18.69 4.50
C GLU A 8 -5.32 20.05 5.01
N ARG A 9 -4.45 21.06 5.07
CA ARG A 9 -4.82 22.43 5.48
C ARG A 9 -4.89 23.33 4.24
N ASN A 10 -5.79 24.32 4.28
CA ASN A 10 -6.00 25.27 3.18
C ASN A 10 -4.76 26.13 2.85
N CYS A 11 -3.72 26.12 3.69
CA CYS A 11 -2.46 26.82 3.49
C CYS A 11 -1.35 25.96 2.83
N GLY A 12 -1.68 24.76 2.35
CA GLY A 12 -0.72 23.85 1.71
C GLY A 12 0.19 23.08 2.68
N LEU A 13 -0.07 23.19 3.98
CA LEU A 13 0.53 22.34 5.03
C LEU A 13 -0.34 21.10 5.25
N LEU A 14 0.30 20.00 5.66
CA LEU A 14 -0.40 18.78 6.08
C LEU A 14 -0.28 18.62 7.60
N THR A 15 -1.37 18.29 8.29
CA THR A 15 -1.29 17.76 9.66
C THR A 15 -0.97 16.27 9.58
N ALA A 16 -0.05 15.80 10.43
CA ALA A 16 0.30 14.38 10.50
C ALA A 16 0.39 13.88 11.94
N TYR A 17 0.25 12.57 12.11
CA TYR A 17 0.64 11.86 13.32
C TYR A 17 2.01 11.24 13.11
N GLN A 18 2.91 11.37 14.09
CA GLN A 18 4.08 10.49 14.12
C GLN A 18 3.60 9.10 14.52
N ILE A 19 4.14 8.07 13.86
CA ILE A 19 3.78 6.68 14.14
C ILE A 19 5.03 5.84 14.37
N ASN A 20 4.89 4.79 15.18
CA ASN A 20 5.89 3.74 15.35
C ASN A 20 5.91 2.79 14.13
N ASP A 21 6.86 1.85 14.13
CA ASP A 21 6.96 0.87 13.04
C ASP A 21 5.75 -0.07 12.96
N ASP A 22 5.10 -0.34 14.09
CA ASP A 22 3.85 -1.10 14.22
C ASP A 22 2.59 -0.29 13.83
N GLY A 23 2.76 0.98 13.47
CA GLY A 23 1.66 1.87 13.08
C GLY A 23 0.87 2.49 14.24
N SER A 24 1.25 2.24 15.50
CA SER A 24 0.70 2.96 16.65
C SER A 24 1.09 4.44 16.62
N ILE A 25 0.18 5.33 17.05
CA ILE A 25 0.44 6.77 17.08
C ILE A 25 1.36 7.09 18.25
N LEU A 26 2.47 7.77 17.96
CA LEU A 26 3.37 8.30 18.98
C LEU A 26 2.83 9.64 19.46
N SER A 27 2.45 9.70 20.74
CA SER A 27 1.93 10.93 21.36
C SER A 27 3.01 12.02 21.40
N ARG A 28 2.63 13.24 21.02
CA ARG A 28 3.50 14.43 21.04
C ARG A 28 2.83 15.54 21.85
N PRO A 29 3.61 16.39 22.55
CA PRO A 29 3.07 17.50 23.33
C PRO A 29 2.40 18.58 22.45
N HIS A 30 2.81 18.67 21.18
CA HIS A 30 2.29 19.63 20.20
C HIS A 30 1.87 18.91 18.92
N GLY A 31 0.94 19.53 18.19
CA GLY A 31 0.55 19.03 16.87
C GLY A 31 1.73 19.07 15.89
N LEU A 32 1.70 18.21 14.87
CA LEU A 32 2.75 18.13 13.87
C LEU A 32 2.24 18.59 12.50
N ALA A 33 2.84 19.67 12.00
CA ALA A 33 2.64 20.21 10.66
C ALA A 33 3.79 19.80 9.73
N ILE A 34 3.45 19.39 8.51
CA ILE A 34 4.38 18.92 7.49
C ILE A 34 4.35 19.87 6.32
N LEU A 35 5.52 20.36 5.93
CA LEU A 35 5.74 21.01 4.65
C LEU A 35 6.44 20.01 3.72
N MET A 36 5.67 19.42 2.79
CA MET A 36 6.17 18.46 1.81
C MET A 36 6.94 19.16 0.67
N PRO A 37 7.96 18.50 0.07
CA PRO A 37 8.55 18.97 -1.17
C PRO A 37 7.49 19.09 -2.28
N LYS A 38 7.63 20.09 -3.16
CA LYS A 38 6.70 20.31 -4.29
C LYS A 38 6.42 19.04 -5.10
N ARG A 39 7.46 18.22 -5.35
CA ARG A 39 7.35 16.98 -6.13
C ARG A 39 6.48 15.90 -5.48
N THR A 40 6.36 15.90 -4.16
CA THR A 40 5.63 14.87 -3.40
C THR A 40 4.38 15.41 -2.72
N ASN A 41 4.11 16.71 -2.79
CA ASN A 41 2.96 17.32 -2.12
C ASN A 41 1.62 16.77 -2.64
N GLY A 42 1.46 16.71 -3.98
CA GLY A 42 0.20 16.26 -4.60
C GLY A 42 -0.13 14.77 -4.44
N VAL A 43 0.80 13.97 -3.92
CA VAL A 43 0.60 12.52 -3.66
C VAL A 43 0.47 12.20 -2.17
N ALA A 44 0.70 13.16 -1.29
CA ALA A 44 0.61 13.01 0.16
C ALA A 44 -0.83 13.22 0.64
N THR A 45 -1.67 12.21 0.43
CA THR A 45 -3.11 12.26 0.74
C THR A 45 -3.42 11.83 2.17
N VAL A 46 -4.59 12.22 2.70
CA VAL A 46 -5.04 11.78 4.03
C VAL A 46 -5.03 10.25 4.14
N GLY A 47 -4.44 9.74 5.22
CA GLY A 47 -4.26 8.32 5.51
C GLY A 47 -2.96 7.72 4.99
N SER A 48 -2.25 8.39 4.06
CA SER A 48 -0.97 7.93 3.52
C SER A 48 0.14 7.94 4.58
N VAL A 49 1.04 6.96 4.51
CA VAL A 49 2.17 6.82 5.44
C VAL A 49 3.48 7.15 4.73
N TRP A 50 4.36 7.86 5.42
CA TRP A 50 5.61 8.35 4.85
C TRP A 50 6.75 8.21 5.84
N GLU A 51 7.92 7.87 5.33
CA GLU A 51 9.18 8.11 6.01
C GLU A 51 9.72 9.46 5.55
N VAL A 52 9.87 10.39 6.49
CA VAL A 52 10.32 11.75 6.20
C VAL A 52 11.59 12.09 6.98
N GLN A 53 12.47 12.84 6.32
CA GLN A 53 13.66 13.45 6.90
C GLN A 53 13.67 14.94 6.55
N GLY A 54 13.93 15.79 7.52
CA GLY A 54 13.83 17.24 7.37
C GLY A 54 14.23 17.99 8.63
N GLU A 55 14.12 19.31 8.56
CA GLU A 55 14.38 20.21 9.69
C GLU A 55 13.10 20.36 10.51
N LEU A 56 13.18 20.03 11.80
CA LEU A 56 12.09 20.24 12.75
C LEU A 56 12.28 21.61 13.40
N SER A 57 11.26 22.46 13.32
CA SER A 57 11.15 23.73 14.03
C SER A 57 9.91 23.73 14.91
N HIS A 58 9.92 24.59 15.91
CA HIS A 58 8.75 24.89 16.73
C HIS A 58 8.19 26.23 16.27
N GLU A 59 6.88 26.29 16.03
CA GLU A 59 6.20 27.49 15.55
C GLU A 59 5.14 27.91 16.57
N SER A 60 5.12 29.19 16.92
CA SER A 60 4.04 29.78 17.71
C SER A 60 3.38 30.90 16.93
N TYR A 61 2.05 30.85 16.83
CA TYR A 61 1.27 31.86 16.14
C TYR A 61 -0.12 32.01 16.78
N LYS A 62 -0.77 33.16 16.54
CA LYS A 62 -2.13 33.39 17.01
C LYS A 62 -3.15 32.93 15.98
N LYS A 63 -4.18 32.23 16.42
CA LYS A 63 -5.36 31.88 15.61
C LYS A 63 -6.60 32.07 16.46
N ASP A 64 -7.55 32.88 15.99
CA ASP A 64 -8.82 33.15 16.67
C ASP A 64 -8.64 33.56 18.14
N ASN A 65 -7.66 34.43 18.42
CA ASN A 65 -7.21 34.87 19.75
C ASN A 65 -6.53 33.82 20.66
N PHE A 66 -6.36 32.58 20.21
CA PHE A 66 -5.59 31.57 20.93
C PHE A 66 -4.14 31.52 20.45
N GLN A 67 -3.20 31.38 21.39
CA GLN A 67 -1.82 31.07 21.06
C GLN A 67 -1.72 29.58 20.73
N VAL A 68 -1.39 29.28 19.48
CA VAL A 68 -1.16 27.92 18.99
C VAL A 68 0.35 27.70 18.96
N ILE A 69 0.73 26.50 19.37
CA ILE A 69 2.10 26.01 19.45
C ILE A 69 2.11 24.67 18.70
N GLU A 70 2.89 24.57 17.64
CA GLU A 70 3.01 23.34 16.85
C GLU A 70 4.45 23.05 16.43
N ASP A 71 4.76 21.76 16.30
CA ASP A 71 5.99 21.32 15.65
C ASP A 71 5.79 21.37 14.13
N ARG A 72 6.74 21.93 13.40
CA ARG A 72 6.75 21.96 11.95
C ARG A 72 7.98 21.26 11.41
N ILE A 73 7.81 20.33 10.47
CA ILE A 73 8.93 19.76 9.73
C ILE A 73 8.93 20.25 8.29
N LYS A 74 10.05 20.87 7.90
CA LYS A 74 10.37 21.16 6.50
C LYS A 74 11.06 19.94 5.91
N VAL A 75 10.29 19.13 5.17
CA VAL A 75 10.76 17.83 4.68
C VAL A 75 11.74 18.02 3.52
N LYS A 76 12.93 17.42 3.65
CA LYS A 76 13.98 17.37 2.61
C LYS A 76 13.90 16.10 1.79
N LYS A 77 13.63 14.96 2.43
CA LYS A 77 13.45 13.65 1.80
C LYS A 77 12.15 13.02 2.29
N ALA A 78 11.37 12.49 1.36
CA ALA A 78 10.13 11.80 1.65
C ALA A 78 10.10 10.49 0.85
N LYS A 79 9.85 9.38 1.55
CA LYS A 79 9.61 8.07 0.94
C LYS A 79 8.20 7.64 1.32
N PHE A 80 7.35 7.42 0.33
CA PHE A 80 6.03 6.87 0.55
C PHE A 80 6.18 5.45 1.09
N ILE A 81 5.61 5.20 2.26
CA ILE A 81 5.50 3.86 2.82
C ILE A 81 4.11 3.37 2.47
N ARG A 82 4.03 2.32 1.66
CA ARG A 82 2.80 1.55 1.61
C ARG A 82 2.59 0.96 2.99
N PRO A 83 1.43 1.20 3.63
CA PRO A 83 1.08 0.44 4.82
C PRO A 83 1.19 -1.04 4.43
N SER A 84 2.03 -1.80 5.14
CA SER A 84 2.01 -3.25 4.99
C SER A 84 0.58 -3.71 5.25
N GLY A 85 0.12 -4.68 4.46
CA GLY A 85 -1.24 -5.17 4.64
C GLY A 85 -2.37 -4.42 3.94
N GLU A 86 -2.16 -3.29 3.23
CA GLU A 86 -3.28 -2.58 2.58
C GLU A 86 -4.03 -3.42 1.51
N LEU A 87 -3.34 -4.24 0.73
CA LEU A 87 -3.99 -5.12 -0.26
C LEU A 87 -4.79 -6.23 0.44
N LEU A 88 -4.21 -6.84 1.48
CA LEU A 88 -4.89 -7.80 2.34
C LEU A 88 -6.11 -7.17 3.04
N ALA A 89 -5.99 -5.93 3.52
CA ALA A 89 -7.09 -5.21 4.15
C ALA A 89 -8.24 -4.94 3.16
N ARG A 90 -7.94 -4.58 1.90
CA ARG A 90 -8.96 -4.47 0.86
C ARG A 90 -9.61 -5.80 0.55
N TRP A 91 -8.81 -6.86 0.49
CA TRP A 91 -9.31 -8.21 0.29
C TRP A 91 -10.27 -8.61 1.42
N ILE A 92 -9.88 -8.40 2.68
CA ILE A 92 -10.73 -8.66 3.85
C ILE A 92 -12.00 -7.82 3.77
N ALA A 93 -11.90 -6.52 3.48
CA ALA A 93 -13.07 -5.64 3.42
C ALA A 93 -14.10 -6.06 2.38
N LYS A 94 -13.65 -6.69 1.28
CA LYS A 94 -14.49 -7.16 0.19
C LYS A 94 -15.10 -8.53 0.44
N ASN A 95 -14.38 -9.42 1.13
CA ASN A 95 -14.77 -10.83 1.28
C ASN A 95 -15.38 -11.15 2.66
N ILE A 96 -15.12 -10.33 3.67
CA ILE A 96 -15.56 -10.52 5.06
C ILE A 96 -16.68 -9.53 5.38
N GLU A 97 -17.92 -10.00 5.26
CA GLU A 97 -19.10 -9.21 5.60
C GLU A 97 -19.04 -8.64 7.03
N GLY A 98 -19.39 -7.37 7.18
CA GLY A 98 -19.34 -6.66 8.46
C GLY A 98 -17.95 -6.13 8.86
N CYS A 99 -16.90 -6.47 8.10
CA CYS A 99 -15.53 -6.00 8.28
C CYS A 99 -15.12 -4.97 7.21
N GLY A 100 -15.78 -3.81 7.14
CA GLY A 100 -15.43 -2.77 6.16
C GLY A 100 -14.00 -2.20 6.32
N ASP A 101 -13.57 -1.34 5.40
CA ASP A 101 -12.17 -0.85 5.25
C ASP A 101 -11.50 -0.45 6.58
N VAL A 102 -12.22 0.26 7.46
CA VAL A 102 -11.69 0.71 8.75
C VAL A 102 -11.35 -0.47 9.66
N LYS A 103 -12.23 -1.47 9.74
CA LYS A 103 -12.00 -2.67 10.55
C LYS A 103 -10.95 -3.56 9.92
N ALA A 104 -11.01 -3.77 8.60
CA ALA A 104 -10.04 -4.60 7.90
C ALA A 104 -8.60 -4.07 8.04
N ARG A 105 -8.40 -2.76 7.84
CA ARG A 105 -7.09 -2.13 8.07
C ARG A 105 -6.65 -2.24 9.53
N ARG A 106 -7.58 -2.15 10.48
CA ARG A 106 -7.28 -2.31 11.90
C ARG A 106 -6.80 -3.74 12.22
N VAL A 107 -7.48 -4.76 11.70
CA VAL A 107 -7.09 -6.17 11.85
C VAL A 107 -5.67 -6.38 11.35
N VAL A 108 -5.40 -5.99 10.10
CA VAL A 108 -4.10 -6.26 9.48
C VAL A 108 -2.96 -5.48 10.15
N ARG A 109 -3.23 -4.26 10.63
CA ARG A 109 -2.23 -3.49 11.39
C ARG A 109 -1.97 -4.04 12.78
N ALA A 110 -3.03 -4.47 13.47
CA ALA A 110 -2.92 -4.97 14.84
C ALA A 110 -2.25 -6.35 14.92
N LEU A 111 -2.33 -7.14 13.84
CA LEU A 111 -1.89 -8.54 13.81
C LEU A 111 -0.92 -8.76 12.63
N PRO A 112 0.40 -8.50 12.82
CA PRO A 112 1.40 -8.71 11.77
C PRO A 112 1.51 -10.16 11.30
N ASN A 113 1.22 -11.13 12.17
CA ASN A 113 1.18 -12.56 11.88
C ASN A 113 -0.25 -13.08 11.68
N ILE A 114 -1.14 -12.25 11.11
CA ILE A 114 -2.57 -12.57 10.95
C ILE A 114 -2.82 -13.90 10.25
N ASN A 115 -2.00 -14.30 9.26
CA ASN A 115 -2.17 -15.59 8.58
C ASN A 115 -2.07 -16.76 9.54
N GLU A 116 -1.02 -16.78 10.36
CA GLU A 116 -0.81 -17.82 11.36
C GLU A 116 -1.95 -17.84 12.39
N ILE A 117 -2.37 -16.66 12.86
CA ILE A 117 -3.46 -16.51 13.83
C ILE A 117 -4.76 -17.11 13.28
N VAL A 118 -5.12 -16.78 12.04
CA VAL A 118 -6.35 -17.25 11.42
C VAL A 118 -6.29 -18.74 11.11
N THR A 119 -5.17 -19.23 10.55
CA THR A 119 -4.97 -20.66 10.23
C THR A 119 -4.96 -21.53 11.49
N LYS A 120 -4.39 -21.05 12.60
CA LYS A 120 -4.43 -21.72 13.91
C LYS A 120 -5.75 -21.53 14.67
N ARG A 121 -6.68 -20.75 14.12
CA ARG A 121 -7.96 -20.40 14.76
C ARG A 121 -7.80 -19.80 16.15
N ASP A 122 -6.80 -18.94 16.33
CA ASP A 122 -6.58 -18.21 17.59
C ASP A 122 -7.60 -17.07 17.73
N VAL A 123 -8.81 -17.45 18.19
CA VAL A 123 -9.94 -16.55 18.41
C VAL A 123 -9.62 -15.48 19.43
N GLU A 124 -8.82 -15.78 20.46
CA GLU A 124 -8.47 -14.84 21.52
C GLU A 124 -7.55 -13.72 21.00
N ALA A 125 -6.64 -14.02 20.07
CA ALA A 125 -5.87 -12.99 19.38
C ALA A 125 -6.76 -12.07 18.53
N LEU A 126 -7.73 -12.63 17.79
CA LEU A 126 -8.64 -11.86 16.95
C LEU A 126 -9.59 -10.98 17.77
N ARG A 127 -10.08 -11.49 18.90
CA ARG A 127 -10.98 -10.78 19.83
C ARG A 127 -10.34 -9.55 20.46
N ARG A 128 -9.01 -9.52 20.61
CA ARG A 128 -8.26 -8.36 21.12
C ARG A 128 -8.31 -7.14 20.18
N VAL A 129 -8.67 -7.33 18.91
CA VAL A 129 -8.79 -6.22 17.96
C VAL A 129 -10.13 -5.50 18.16
N SER A 130 -10.06 -4.25 18.65
CA SER A 130 -11.26 -3.43 18.91
C SER A 130 -12.19 -3.35 17.68
N GLY A 131 -13.49 -3.57 17.89
CA GLY A 131 -14.52 -3.47 16.85
C GLY A 131 -14.65 -4.70 15.94
N VAL A 132 -13.90 -5.76 16.23
CA VAL A 132 -14.06 -7.09 15.62
C VAL A 132 -14.99 -7.91 16.52
N SER A 133 -16.19 -8.23 16.03
CA SER A 133 -17.16 -9.09 16.72
C SER A 133 -16.90 -10.56 16.44
N ASP A 134 -17.44 -11.45 17.26
CA ASP A 134 -17.32 -12.91 17.10
C ASP A 134 -17.77 -13.38 15.72
N THR A 135 -18.84 -12.79 15.19
CA THR A 135 -19.32 -13.04 13.82
C THR A 135 -18.29 -12.66 12.74
N ILE A 136 -17.49 -11.61 12.96
CA ILE A 136 -16.39 -11.25 12.04
C ILE A 136 -15.23 -12.23 12.20
N ILE A 137 -14.94 -12.68 13.43
CA ILE A 137 -13.89 -13.66 13.72
C ILE A 137 -14.18 -14.98 13.00
N GLU A 138 -15.40 -15.51 13.14
CA GLU A 138 -15.84 -16.73 12.47
C GLU A 138 -15.65 -16.61 10.96
N ARG A 139 -16.11 -15.51 10.36
CA ARG A 139 -15.96 -15.25 8.93
C ARG A 139 -14.51 -15.10 8.50
N LEU A 140 -13.66 -14.47 9.31
CA LEU A 140 -12.22 -14.39 9.05
C LEU A 140 -11.61 -15.78 8.98
N ILE A 141 -11.99 -16.69 9.87
CA ILE A 141 -11.51 -18.09 9.89
C ILE A 141 -12.07 -18.91 8.73
N GLU A 142 -13.36 -18.75 8.41
CA GLU A 142 -14.04 -19.55 7.37
C GLU A 142 -13.68 -19.10 5.95
N LYS A 143 -13.56 -17.79 5.75
CA LYS A 143 -13.35 -17.17 4.43
C LYS A 143 -11.97 -16.56 4.31
N TRP A 144 -10.97 -17.08 5.04
CA TRP A 144 -9.58 -16.66 4.85
C TRP A 144 -9.10 -17.05 3.43
N PRO A 145 -8.21 -16.29 2.77
CA PRO A 145 -7.65 -16.71 1.49
C PRO A 145 -6.91 -18.05 1.63
N SER A 146 -6.86 -18.84 0.54
CA SER A 146 -5.97 -20.00 0.45
C SER A 146 -4.51 -19.59 0.66
N ASP A 147 -3.64 -20.52 1.05
CA ASP A 147 -2.21 -20.23 1.20
C ASP A 147 -1.59 -19.67 -0.10
N GLY A 148 -2.02 -20.17 -1.27
CA GLY A 148 -1.60 -19.67 -2.57
C GLY A 148 -2.06 -18.24 -2.84
N LEU A 149 -3.33 -17.94 -2.55
CA LEU A 149 -3.88 -16.59 -2.71
C LEU A 149 -3.28 -15.61 -1.70
N TYR A 150 -3.06 -16.03 -0.46
CA TYR A 150 -2.40 -15.22 0.56
C TYR A 150 -0.97 -14.87 0.14
N SER A 151 -0.20 -15.86 -0.29
CA SER A 151 1.17 -15.68 -0.82
C SER A 151 1.19 -14.72 -2.00
N THR A 152 0.20 -14.82 -2.90
CA THR A 152 0.04 -13.90 -4.02
C THR A 152 -0.24 -12.47 -3.57
N ILE A 153 -1.13 -12.29 -2.58
CA ILE A 153 -1.42 -10.97 -1.99
C ILE A 153 -0.15 -10.39 -1.39
N GLU A 154 0.61 -11.15 -0.60
CA GLU A 154 1.87 -10.69 -0.01
C GLU A 154 2.89 -10.30 -1.07
N TRP A 155 3.08 -11.14 -2.08
CA TRP A 155 3.99 -10.86 -3.18
C TRP A 155 3.62 -9.52 -3.86
N LEU A 156 2.36 -9.36 -4.26
CA LEU A 156 1.84 -8.14 -4.92
C LEU A 156 1.99 -6.88 -4.08
N GLN A 157 1.90 -7.01 -2.76
CA GLN A 157 2.13 -5.88 -1.86
C GLN A 157 3.56 -5.38 -1.92
N THR A 158 4.52 -6.29 -2.13
CA THR A 158 5.95 -5.99 -2.23
C THR A 158 6.39 -5.57 -3.64
N SER A 159 5.65 -5.94 -4.69
CA SER A 159 5.97 -5.69 -6.12
C SER A 159 5.98 -4.21 -6.56
N ASN A 160 5.73 -3.26 -5.66
CA ASN A 160 5.60 -1.82 -5.94
C ASN A 160 4.53 -1.46 -7.02
N LEU A 161 3.68 -2.41 -7.43
CA LEU A 161 2.59 -2.24 -8.41
C LEU A 161 1.47 -1.36 -7.87
N PRO A 162 0.90 -0.40 -8.62
CA PRO A 162 -0.23 0.40 -8.14
C PRO A 162 -1.32 -0.49 -7.52
N ILE A 163 -1.85 -0.10 -6.35
CA ILE A 163 -2.74 -1.00 -5.61
C ILE A 163 -4.00 -1.40 -6.39
N GLY A 164 -4.56 -0.47 -7.18
CA GLY A 164 -5.71 -0.77 -8.03
C GLY A 164 -5.38 -1.73 -9.17
N LEU A 165 -4.11 -1.84 -9.58
CA LEU A 165 -3.67 -2.87 -10.51
C LEU A 165 -3.55 -4.22 -9.81
N ALA A 166 -2.89 -4.27 -8.64
CA ALA A 166 -2.76 -5.49 -7.85
C ALA A 166 -4.12 -6.11 -7.52
N ASP A 167 -5.10 -5.28 -7.14
CA ASP A 167 -6.48 -5.72 -6.88
C ASP A 167 -7.16 -6.32 -8.13
N ARG A 168 -6.93 -5.73 -9.31
CA ARG A 168 -7.44 -6.28 -10.58
C ARG A 168 -6.78 -7.61 -10.93
N LEU A 169 -5.48 -7.74 -10.72
CA LEU A 169 -4.74 -8.96 -11.00
C LEU A 169 -5.25 -10.11 -10.12
N ILE A 170 -5.37 -9.89 -8.80
CA ILE A 170 -5.97 -10.86 -7.87
C ILE A 170 -7.38 -11.25 -8.31
N ARG A 171 -8.19 -10.28 -8.75
CA ARG A 171 -9.57 -10.56 -9.18
C ARG A 171 -9.65 -11.44 -10.43
N ILE A 172 -8.69 -11.33 -11.34
CA ILE A 172 -8.71 -12.04 -12.63
C ILE A 172 -8.02 -13.39 -12.53
N TYR A 173 -6.84 -13.42 -11.89
CA TYR A 173 -5.97 -14.59 -11.87
C TYR A 173 -5.88 -15.27 -10.50
N GLY A 174 -6.36 -14.64 -9.43
CA GLY A 174 -6.33 -15.24 -8.09
C GLY A 174 -4.92 -15.64 -7.67
N GLU A 175 -4.78 -16.87 -7.19
CA GLU A 175 -3.49 -17.46 -6.79
C GLU A 175 -2.52 -17.70 -7.96
N ASP A 176 -3.02 -17.78 -9.21
CA ASP A 176 -2.20 -17.92 -10.41
C ASP A 176 -1.61 -16.59 -10.90
N THR A 177 -1.82 -15.49 -10.19
CA THR A 177 -1.32 -14.17 -10.62
C THR A 177 0.18 -14.18 -10.83
N VAL A 178 0.94 -14.75 -9.88
CA VAL A 178 2.41 -14.73 -9.93
C VAL A 178 2.92 -15.56 -11.11
N SER A 179 2.45 -16.80 -11.25
CA SER A 179 2.82 -17.69 -12.36
C SER A 179 2.41 -17.12 -13.72
N THR A 180 1.26 -16.46 -13.80
CA THR A 180 0.79 -15.78 -15.02
C THR A 180 1.72 -14.64 -15.43
N LEU A 181 2.14 -13.81 -14.47
CA LEU A 181 3.06 -12.70 -14.73
C LEU A 181 4.49 -13.16 -15.01
N GLU A 182 4.90 -14.29 -14.44
CA GLU A 182 6.19 -14.92 -14.73
C GLU A 182 6.22 -15.51 -16.14
N GLY A 183 5.12 -16.12 -16.59
CA GLY A 183 4.98 -16.67 -17.94
C GLY A 183 4.89 -15.60 -19.03
N ASP A 184 4.14 -14.53 -18.79
CA ASP A 184 4.06 -13.38 -19.70
C ASP A 184 3.88 -12.04 -18.95
N PRO A 185 4.98 -11.33 -18.61
CA PRO A 185 4.89 -10.03 -17.94
C PRO A 185 4.32 -8.93 -18.83
N PHE A 186 4.26 -9.12 -20.16
CA PHE A 186 3.69 -8.13 -21.07
C PHE A 186 2.16 -8.09 -21.02
N LEU A 187 1.50 -9.04 -20.34
CA LEU A 187 0.08 -8.95 -20.01
C LEU A 187 -0.27 -7.66 -19.26
N LEU A 188 0.68 -7.08 -18.52
CA LEU A 188 0.50 -5.79 -17.85
C LEU A 188 0.21 -4.63 -18.81
N LEU A 189 0.60 -4.74 -20.08
CA LEU A 189 0.26 -3.76 -21.12
C LEU A 189 -1.26 -3.66 -21.32
N ALA A 190 -1.99 -4.78 -21.26
CA ALA A 190 -3.45 -4.82 -21.34
C ALA A 190 -4.13 -4.10 -20.17
N PHE A 191 -3.41 -3.90 -19.06
CA PHE A 191 -3.85 -3.12 -17.91
C PHE A 191 -3.45 -1.64 -17.97
N GLY A 192 -2.95 -1.17 -19.11
CA GLY A 192 -2.53 0.22 -19.34
C GLY A 192 -1.18 0.57 -18.72
N ILE A 193 -0.35 -0.43 -18.39
CA ILE A 193 1.02 -0.20 -17.92
C ILE A 193 1.92 0.00 -19.13
N SER A 194 2.71 1.07 -19.13
CA SER A 194 3.66 1.34 -20.21
C SER A 194 4.77 0.28 -20.23
N ILE A 195 5.27 -0.06 -21.41
CA ILE A 195 6.37 -1.04 -21.58
C ILE A 195 7.59 -0.76 -20.69
N LYS A 196 8.01 0.51 -20.56
CA LYS A 196 9.11 0.92 -19.67
C LYS A 196 8.90 0.53 -18.20
N LYS A 197 7.64 0.55 -17.74
CA LYS A 197 7.28 0.15 -16.37
C LYS A 197 7.25 -1.37 -16.24
N VAL A 198 6.82 -2.09 -17.29
CA VAL A 198 6.89 -3.55 -17.34
C VAL A 198 8.34 -4.01 -17.26
N ASP A 199 9.25 -3.42 -18.04
CA ASP A 199 10.68 -3.74 -17.99
C ASP A 199 11.28 -3.53 -16.58
N LEU A 200 10.90 -2.42 -15.92
CA LEU A 200 11.31 -2.15 -14.54
C LEU A 200 10.78 -3.21 -13.57
N LEU A 201 9.52 -3.62 -13.72
CA LEU A 201 8.90 -4.63 -12.87
C LEU A 201 9.55 -5.99 -13.06
N VAL A 202 9.74 -6.42 -14.30
CA VAL A 202 10.49 -7.65 -14.65
C VAL A 202 11.85 -7.67 -13.96
N THR A 203 12.60 -6.57 -14.06
CA THR A 203 13.93 -6.43 -13.45
C THR A 203 13.85 -6.45 -11.91
N THR A 204 12.85 -5.77 -11.32
CA THR A 204 12.67 -5.67 -9.86
C THR A 204 12.21 -6.99 -9.25
N LEU A 205 11.44 -7.77 -10.00
CA LEU A 205 10.82 -9.01 -9.57
C LEU A 205 11.69 -10.25 -9.87
N GLY A 206 12.80 -10.07 -10.59
CA GLY A 206 13.67 -11.18 -10.98
C GLY A 206 13.02 -12.16 -11.97
N ILE A 207 11.99 -11.70 -12.69
CA ILE A 207 11.29 -12.53 -13.67
C ILE A 207 12.21 -12.71 -14.88
N THR A 208 12.50 -13.97 -15.22
CA THR A 208 13.33 -14.29 -16.37
C THR A 208 12.46 -14.28 -17.62
N VAL A 209 12.47 -13.19 -18.38
CA VAL A 209 11.73 -13.15 -19.64
C VAL A 209 12.46 -14.05 -20.64
N PRO A 210 11.78 -15.03 -21.27
CA PRO A 210 12.38 -15.77 -22.36
C PRO A 210 12.81 -14.77 -23.44
N ALA A 211 14.05 -14.92 -23.91
CA ALA A 211 14.69 -13.97 -24.81
C ALA A 211 13.73 -13.62 -25.96
N LYS A 212 13.55 -12.31 -26.16
CA LYS A 212 12.69 -11.70 -27.17
C LYS A 212 12.86 -12.43 -28.50
N GLY A 213 11.93 -13.32 -28.83
CA GLY A 213 11.86 -13.95 -30.13
C GLY A 213 11.77 -12.85 -31.18
N SER A 214 12.73 -12.87 -32.10
CA SER A 214 12.82 -12.01 -33.26
C SER A 214 11.44 -11.88 -33.93
N PHE A 215 10.78 -10.74 -33.79
CA PHE A 215 9.83 -10.30 -34.79
C PHE A 215 10.66 -9.77 -35.98
N ALA A 216 11.36 -10.67 -36.66
CA ALA A 216 11.89 -10.45 -38.01
C ALA A 216 10.71 -10.59 -38.97
N GLY A 217 10.06 -9.47 -39.23
CA GLY A 217 9.31 -9.26 -40.47
C GLY A 217 10.18 -8.46 -41.42
N GLU A 218 11.27 -9.06 -41.93
CA GLU A 218 11.90 -8.56 -43.15
C GLU A 218 10.96 -8.92 -44.31
N GLY A 219 10.13 -7.96 -44.71
CA GLY A 219 9.47 -7.98 -46.00
C GLY A 219 10.51 -7.69 -47.07
N GLU A 220 11.23 -8.71 -47.51
CA GLU A 220 12.08 -8.66 -48.68
C GLU A 220 11.17 -8.58 -49.93
N MET A 221 10.97 -7.35 -50.38
CA MET A 221 10.28 -7.01 -51.63
C MET A 221 11.27 -7.22 -52.77
N THR A 222 11.15 -8.34 -53.47
CA THR A 222 11.81 -8.55 -54.76
C THR A 222 11.07 -7.75 -55.84
N PRO A 223 11.76 -6.95 -56.67
CA PRO A 223 11.13 -6.35 -57.83
C PRO A 223 11.19 -7.35 -58.99
N GLU A 224 10.04 -7.55 -59.66
CA GLU A 224 9.98 -8.15 -60.98
C GLU A 224 10.67 -7.22 -61.99
N GLY A 225 11.55 -7.80 -62.83
CA GLY A 225 12.26 -7.13 -63.93
C GLY A 225 13.34 -7.99 -64.52
#